data_AF-A0A7W3U2B3-F1
#
_entry.id   AF-A0A7W3U2B3-F1
#
_cell.length_a   1.000
_cell.length_b   1.000
_cell.length_c   1.000
_cell.angle_alpha   90.00
_cell.angle_beta   90.00
_cell.angle_gamma   90.00
#
_symmetry.space_group_name_H-M   'P 1'
#
loop_
_entity.id
_entity.type
_entity.pdbx_description
1 polymer ?
#
loop_
_entity_poly.entity_id
_entity_poly.type
_entity_poly.pdbx_seq_one_letter_code
_entity_poly.pdbx_strand_id
1 'polypeptide(L)'
;MPQRPAVTNPGRFSPLDRAMDEMEHALTRLSPWDGRSRDGASQAWLGTTSARFCRQVLDALDWYPDVLPDNLDPVDVRRIMEDELETIERLCRRRDRLRRLSAHADAAVQSTGGNLMETVMEVYSLLARSGRARGITAVPGPDDPLA
;
A
#
# COMPACT_ATOMS: atom_id res chain seq x y z
N MET A 1 -14.15 -28.10 -23.35
CA MET A 1 -12.97 -27.28 -23.03
C MET A 1 -13.46 -25.88 -22.69
N PRO A 2 -13.23 -25.36 -21.48
CA PRO A 2 -13.62 -23.98 -21.17
C PRO A 2 -12.83 -23.03 -22.08
N GLN A 3 -13.54 -22.10 -22.71
CA GLN A 3 -12.95 -21.11 -23.60
C GLN A 3 -11.93 -20.27 -22.82
N ARG A 4 -10.67 -20.37 -23.21
CA ARG A 4 -9.57 -19.56 -22.68
C ARG A 4 -9.84 -18.10 -23.11
N PRO A 5 -10.08 -17.15 -22.17
CA PRO A 5 -10.39 -15.79 -22.56
C PRO A 5 -9.23 -15.19 -23.36
N ALA A 6 -9.63 -14.47 -24.41
CA ALA A 6 -8.79 -13.96 -25.48
C ALA A 6 -7.54 -13.21 -24.97
N VAL A 7 -6.46 -13.47 -25.70
CA VAL A 7 -5.28 -12.62 -25.92
C VAL A 7 -5.40 -11.23 -25.27
N THR A 8 -4.52 -11.02 -24.29
CA THR A 8 -4.17 -9.76 -23.62
C THR A 8 -4.31 -8.54 -24.54
N ASN A 9 -5.39 -7.79 -24.39
CA ASN A 9 -5.49 -6.44 -24.96
C ASN A 9 -4.48 -5.53 -24.21
N PRO A 10 -3.42 -5.03 -24.86
CA PRO A 10 -2.40 -4.20 -24.19
C PRO A 10 -2.99 -2.91 -23.60
N GLY A 11 -4.11 -2.41 -24.14
CA GLY A 11 -4.80 -1.23 -23.63
C GLY A 11 -5.62 -1.43 -22.35
N ARG A 12 -5.77 -2.68 -21.86
CA ARG A 12 -6.66 -2.97 -20.71
C ARG A 12 -6.18 -2.36 -19.39
N PHE A 13 -4.89 -2.08 -19.27
CA PHE A 13 -4.29 -1.51 -18.06
C PHE A 13 -4.28 0.03 -18.08
N SER A 14 -4.42 0.66 -19.25
CA SER A 14 -4.34 2.12 -19.38
C SER A 14 -5.28 2.91 -18.45
N PRO A 15 -6.55 2.51 -18.23
CA PRO A 15 -7.40 3.19 -17.24
C PRO A 15 -6.90 3.06 -15.80
N LEU A 16 -6.32 1.91 -15.45
CA LEU A 16 -5.76 1.67 -14.12
C LEU A 16 -4.49 2.49 -13.92
N ASP A 17 -3.60 2.52 -14.92
CA ASP A 17 -2.37 3.32 -14.90
C ASP A 17 -2.67 4.80 -14.69
N ARG A 18 -3.61 5.36 -15.47
CA ARG A 18 -4.05 6.76 -15.29
C ARG A 18 -4.57 7.03 -13.88
N ALA A 19 -5.37 6.13 -13.33
CA ALA A 19 -5.90 6.30 -11.98
C ALA A 19 -4.78 6.23 -10.92
N MET A 20 -3.76 5.40 -11.12
CA MET A 20 -2.59 5.33 -10.24
C MET A 20 -1.77 6.63 -10.31
N ASP A 21 -1.53 7.16 -11.51
CA ASP A 21 -0.82 8.44 -11.70
C ASP A 21 -1.56 9.60 -11.01
N GLU A 22 -2.89 9.66 -11.15
CA GLU A 22 -3.72 10.67 -10.49
C GLU A 22 -3.66 10.55 -8.96
N MET A 23 -3.67 9.32 -8.42
CA MET A 23 -3.53 9.07 -6.98
C MET A 23 -2.14 9.46 -6.47
N GLU A 24 -1.07 9.12 -7.20
CA GLU A 24 0.29 9.47 -6.85
C GLU A 24 0.48 11.00 -6.85
N HIS A 25 -0.01 11.67 -7.89
CA HIS A 25 0.04 13.14 -7.97
C HIS A 25 -0.74 13.79 -6.82
N ALA A 26 -1.90 13.25 -6.44
CA ALA A 26 -2.67 13.76 -5.31
C ALA A 26 -1.96 13.58 -3.97
N LEU A 27 -1.33 12.42 -3.72
CA LEU A 27 -0.61 12.13 -2.47
C LEU A 27 0.66 12.97 -2.33
N THR A 28 1.40 13.18 -3.43
CA THR A 28 2.60 14.02 -3.46
C THR A 28 2.29 15.50 -3.17
N ARG A 29 1.05 15.97 -3.38
CA ARG A 29 0.64 17.33 -2.98
C ARG A 29 0.25 17.45 -1.51
N LEU A 30 -0.14 16.36 -0.87
CA LEU A 30 -0.56 16.35 0.54
C LEU A 30 0.61 16.35 1.52
N SER A 31 1.83 16.13 1.03
CA SER A 31 3.05 16.21 1.82
C SER A 31 4.13 16.85 0.95
N PRO A 32 4.92 17.82 1.42
CA PRO A 32 6.19 18.16 0.79
C PRO A 32 7.18 17.00 1.02
N TRP A 33 6.87 15.83 0.47
CA TRP A 33 7.68 14.62 0.55
C TRP A 33 8.71 14.72 -0.58
N ASP A 34 9.91 15.19 -0.26
CA ASP A 34 11.02 15.31 -1.21
C ASP A 34 11.86 14.01 -1.31
N GLY A 35 11.36 12.90 -0.76
CA GLY A 35 12.03 11.60 -0.76
C GLY A 35 13.13 11.46 0.29
N ARG A 36 13.39 12.46 1.13
CA ARG A 36 14.30 12.34 2.28
C ARG A 36 13.54 11.93 3.53
N SER A 37 14.18 11.07 4.34
CA SER A 37 13.83 10.95 5.76
C SER A 37 13.82 12.37 6.34
N ARG A 38 12.79 12.72 7.11
CA ARG A 38 12.78 13.98 7.85
C ARG A 38 13.80 13.88 8.99
N ASP A 39 15.08 13.92 8.62
CA ASP A 39 16.24 13.94 9.50
C ASP A 39 16.12 15.22 10.33
N GLY A 40 15.56 15.08 11.53
CA GLY A 40 15.28 16.19 12.44
C GLY A 40 13.84 16.30 12.96
N ALA A 41 12.91 15.45 12.53
CA ALA A 41 11.63 15.31 13.23
C ALA A 41 11.83 14.54 14.53
N SER A 42 12.06 15.26 15.63
CA SER A 42 12.30 14.71 16.97
C SER A 42 11.16 13.79 17.46
N GLN A 43 10.00 13.82 16.81
CA GLN A 43 8.84 12.99 17.15
C GLN A 43 8.21 12.39 15.89
N ALA A 44 8.30 11.07 15.76
CA ALA A 44 7.61 10.31 14.74
C ALA A 44 6.15 10.06 15.12
N TRP A 45 5.24 10.06 14.14
CA TRP A 45 3.86 9.65 14.35
C TRP A 45 3.79 8.12 14.53
N LEU A 46 3.39 7.66 15.71
CA LEU A 46 3.32 6.24 16.09
C LEU A 46 1.93 5.63 15.88
N GLY A 47 1.09 6.25 15.05
CA GLY A 47 -0.26 5.77 14.77
C GLY A 47 -1.21 5.96 15.95
N THR A 48 -1.94 4.90 16.30
CA THR A 48 -3.00 4.93 17.33
C THR A 48 -2.51 5.45 18.68
N THR A 49 -1.26 5.14 19.05
CA THR A 49 -0.65 5.61 20.29
C THR A 49 -0.52 7.14 20.31
N SER A 50 -0.01 7.74 19.23
CA SER A 50 0.08 9.20 19.10
C SER A 50 -1.31 9.85 19.11
N ALA A 51 -2.28 9.28 18.39
CA ALA A 51 -3.65 9.80 18.38
C ALA A 51 -4.31 9.78 19.77
N ARG A 52 -4.11 8.70 20.54
CA ARG A 52 -4.59 8.61 21.92
C ARG A 52 -3.95 9.67 22.80
N PHE A 53 -2.63 9.84 22.70
CA PHE A 53 -1.91 10.86 23.46
C PHE A 53 -2.42 12.28 23.14
N CYS A 54 -2.60 12.63 21.86
CA CYS A 54 -3.15 13.92 21.47
C CYS A 54 -4.56 14.17 22.05
N ARG A 55 -5.44 13.16 22.06
CA ARG A 55 -6.76 13.28 22.70
C ARG A 55 -6.66 13.49 24.21
N GLN A 56 -5.76 12.77 24.89
CA GLN A 56 -5.51 12.98 26.33
C GLN A 56 -4.98 14.39 26.63
N VAL A 57 -4.16 14.96 25.75
CA VAL A 57 -3.70 16.35 25.88
C VAL A 57 -4.85 17.34 25.67
N LEU A 58 -5.72 17.10 24.68
CA LEU A 58 -6.93 17.91 24.48
C LEU A 58 -7.86 17.89 25.69
N ASP A 59 -8.08 16.70 26.27
CA ASP A 59 -8.84 16.55 27.50
C ASP A 59 -8.19 17.34 28.66
N ALA A 60 -6.86 17.26 28.80
CA ALA A 60 -6.13 18.00 29.83
C ALA A 60 -6.22 19.53 29.64
N LEU A 61 -6.23 20.02 28.39
CA LEU A 61 -6.40 21.45 28.08
C LEU A 61 -7.79 21.97 28.47
N ASP A 62 -8.82 21.12 28.54
CA ASP A 62 -10.13 21.52 29.06
C ASP A 62 -10.08 21.82 30.56
N TRP A 63 -9.25 21.07 31.30
CA TRP A 63 -9.11 21.24 32.75
C TRP A 63 -8.10 22.33 33.12
N TYR A 64 -7.10 22.56 32.26
CA TYR A 64 -5.95 23.43 32.54
C TYR A 64 -5.65 24.37 31.36
N PRO A 65 -6.57 25.24 30.94
CA PRO A 65 -6.33 26.15 29.81
C PRO A 65 -5.19 27.13 30.10
N ASP A 66 -5.00 27.50 31.37
CA ASP A 66 -3.97 28.45 31.83
C ASP A 66 -2.52 27.94 31.70
N VAL A 67 -2.32 26.66 31.32
CA VAL A 67 -0.98 26.11 31.03
C VAL A 67 -0.40 26.68 29.73
N LEU A 68 -1.27 27.19 28.85
CA LEU A 68 -0.85 27.82 27.61
C LEU A 68 -0.32 29.22 27.92
N PRO A 69 0.83 29.62 27.34
CA PRO A 69 1.31 30.99 27.47
C PRO A 69 0.32 31.98 26.84
N ASP A 70 0.31 33.22 27.36
CA ASP A 70 -0.67 34.27 27.03
C ASP A 70 -0.76 34.62 25.52
N ASN A 71 0.24 34.25 24.72
CA ASN A 71 0.26 34.46 23.28
C ASN A 71 -0.48 33.38 22.47
N LEU A 72 -1.03 32.35 23.12
CA LEU A 72 -1.80 31.28 22.50
C LEU A 72 -3.23 31.30 23.01
N ASP A 73 -4.20 31.39 22.10
CA ASP A 73 -5.61 31.22 22.44
C ASP A 73 -5.92 29.72 22.60
N PRO A 74 -6.39 29.27 23.78
CA PRO A 74 -6.78 27.87 24.00
C PRO A 74 -7.80 27.34 23.00
N VAL A 75 -8.71 28.19 22.51
CA VAL A 75 -9.74 27.81 21.54
C VAL A 75 -9.10 27.50 20.19
N ASP A 76 -8.17 28.34 19.74
CA ASP A 76 -7.48 28.12 18.46
C ASP A 76 -6.56 26.90 18.52
N VAL A 77 -5.81 26.72 19.62
CA VAL A 77 -4.93 25.54 19.79
C VAL A 77 -5.74 24.26 19.72
N ARG A 78 -6.87 24.20 20.43
CA ARG A 78 -7.79 23.05 20.39
C ARG A 78 -8.27 22.77 18.97
N ARG A 79 -8.80 23.79 18.30
CA ARG A 79 -9.34 23.66 16.94
C ARG A 79 -8.28 23.10 15.98
N ILE A 80 -7.07 23.64 16.02
CA ILE A 80 -5.96 23.17 15.17
C ILE A 80 -5.66 21.69 15.47
N MET A 81 -5.55 21.30 16.74
CA MET A 81 -5.28 19.92 17.11
C MET A 81 -6.38 18.94 16.67
N GLU A 82 -7.65 19.33 16.81
CA GLU A 82 -8.80 18.54 16.37
C GLU A 82 -8.83 18.38 14.84
N ASP A 83 -8.63 19.47 14.09
CA ASP A 83 -8.60 19.48 12.63
C ASP A 83 -7.46 18.58 12.08
N GLU A 84 -6.28 18.63 12.70
CA GLU A 84 -5.14 17.80 12.34
C GLU A 84 -5.39 16.32 12.66
N LEU A 85 -5.97 16.01 13.83
CA LEU A 85 -6.34 14.64 14.18
C LEU A 85 -7.35 14.05 13.19
N GLU A 86 -8.37 14.83 12.80
CA GLU A 86 -9.34 14.39 11.80
C GLU A 86 -8.67 14.16 10.44
N THR A 87 -7.77 15.05 10.05
CA THR A 87 -6.99 14.93 8.81
C THR A 87 -6.15 13.66 8.81
N ILE A 88 -5.47 13.34 9.91
CA ILE A 88 -4.69 12.11 10.06
C ILE A 88 -5.57 10.86 9.96
N GLU A 89 -6.76 10.85 10.57
CA GLU A 89 -7.69 9.74 10.46
C GLU A 89 -8.17 9.54 9.01
N ARG A 90 -8.48 10.65 8.31
CA ARG A 90 -8.85 10.65 6.89
C ARG A 90 -7.71 10.08 6.03
N LEU A 91 -6.45 10.41 6.32
CA LEU A 91 -5.28 9.86 5.64
C LEU A 91 -5.07 8.37 5.95
N CYS A 92 -5.25 7.94 7.20
CA CYS A 92 -5.17 6.53 7.59
C CYS A 92 -6.16 5.67 6.79
N ARG A 93 -7.41 6.11 6.63
CA ARG A 93 -8.42 5.39 5.82
C ARG A 93 -8.00 5.20 4.36
N ARG A 94 -7.35 6.21 3.77
CA ARG A 94 -6.83 6.15 2.39
C ARG A 94 -5.64 5.20 2.28
N ARG A 95 -4.70 5.27 3.22
CA ARG A 95 -3.57 4.33 3.32
C ARG A 95 -4.06 2.88 3.40
N ASP A 96 -5.07 2.62 4.22
CA ASP A 96 -5.59 1.26 4.38
C ASP A 96 -6.32 0.77 3.12
N ARG A 97 -6.95 1.67 2.35
CA ARG A 97 -7.48 1.35 1.03
C ARG A 97 -6.36 1.01 0.03
N LEU A 98 -5.27 1.77 0.02
CA LEU A 98 -4.11 1.49 -0.84
C LEU A 98 -3.48 0.13 -0.53
N ARG A 99 -3.38 -0.23 0.75
CA ARG A 99 -2.92 -1.58 1.17
C ARG A 99 -3.79 -2.70 0.61
N ARG A 100 -5.12 -2.53 0.64
CA ARG A 100 -6.05 -3.50 0.04
C ARG A 100 -5.87 -3.59 -1.48
N LEU A 101 -5.69 -2.46 -2.16
CA LEU A 101 -5.43 -2.45 -3.60
C LEU A 101 -4.11 -3.18 -3.94
N SER A 102 -3.05 -2.97 -3.16
CA SER A 102 -1.79 -3.72 -3.30
C SER A 102 -2.02 -5.23 -3.18
N ALA A 103 -2.75 -5.68 -2.17
CA ALA A 103 -3.05 -7.10 -2.00
C ALA A 103 -3.85 -7.69 -3.18
N HIS A 104 -4.75 -6.90 -3.79
CA HIS A 104 -5.44 -7.33 -5.01
C HIS A 104 -4.50 -7.40 -6.22
N ALA A 105 -3.54 -6.49 -6.33
CA ALA A 105 -2.52 -6.54 -7.38
C ALA A 105 -1.65 -7.80 -7.24
N ASP A 106 -1.22 -8.13 -6.03
CA ASP A 106 -0.45 -9.35 -5.74
C ASP A 106 -1.24 -10.60 -6.12
N ALA A 107 -2.53 -10.67 -5.73
CA ALA A 107 -3.41 -11.77 -6.10
C ALA A 107 -3.60 -11.90 -7.62
N ALA A 108 -3.69 -10.79 -8.35
CA ALA A 108 -3.81 -10.79 -9.80
C ALA A 108 -2.53 -11.32 -10.48
N VAL A 109 -1.36 -10.94 -9.98
CA VAL A 109 -0.06 -11.47 -10.44
C VAL A 109 0.03 -12.96 -10.17
N GLN A 110 -0.29 -13.41 -8.95
CA GLN A 110 -0.25 -14.82 -8.58
C GLN A 110 -1.19 -15.66 -9.45
N SER A 111 -2.43 -15.22 -9.65
CA SER A 111 -3.40 -15.91 -10.50
C SER A 111 -2.93 -15.98 -11.95
N THR A 112 -2.41 -14.87 -12.50
CA THR A 112 -1.90 -14.83 -13.88
C THR A 112 -0.67 -15.73 -14.04
N GLY A 113 0.25 -15.70 -13.08
CA GLY A 113 1.44 -16.55 -13.05
C GLY A 113 1.09 -18.03 -12.94
N GLY A 114 0.13 -18.40 -12.10
CA GLY A 114 -0.36 -19.78 -11.97
C GLY A 114 -0.90 -20.32 -13.29
N ASN A 115 -1.77 -19.56 -13.97
CA ASN A 115 -2.32 -19.94 -15.28
C ASN A 115 -1.23 -20.12 -16.35
N LEU A 116 -0.20 -19.26 -16.32
CA LEU A 116 0.96 -19.41 -17.19
C LEU A 116 1.74 -20.69 -16.87
N MET A 117 2.01 -20.93 -15.59
CA MET A 117 2.76 -22.10 -15.13
C MET A 117 2.05 -23.41 -15.48
N GLU A 118 0.73 -23.51 -15.35
CA GLU A 118 -0.03 -24.70 -15.79
C GLU A 118 0.26 -25.02 -17.27
N THR A 119 0.25 -23.99 -18.12
CA THR A 119 0.51 -24.15 -19.56
C THR A 119 1.96 -24.51 -19.84
N VAL A 120 2.90 -23.85 -19.16
CA VAL A 120 4.33 -24.12 -19.30
C VAL A 120 4.65 -25.54 -18.84
N MET A 121 4.04 -26.02 -17.75
CA MET A 121 4.25 -27.38 -17.25
C MET A 121 3.68 -28.43 -18.20
N GLU A 122 2.52 -28.19 -18.82
CA GLU A 122 1.98 -29.08 -19.84
C GLU A 122 2.91 -29.18 -21.05
N VAL A 123 3.41 -28.04 -21.55
CA VAL A 123 4.36 -27.97 -22.67
C VAL A 123 5.69 -28.64 -22.31
N TYR A 124 6.22 -28.36 -21.11
CA TYR A 124 7.43 -28.99 -20.60
C TYR A 124 7.29 -30.51 -20.55
N SER A 125 6.17 -31.02 -20.04
CA SER A 125 5.88 -32.46 -19.97
C SER A 125 5.85 -33.11 -21.37
N LEU A 126 5.38 -32.39 -22.40
CA LEU A 126 5.44 -32.85 -23.80
C LEU A 126 6.88 -32.88 -24.33
N LEU A 127 7.66 -31.81 -24.06
CA LEU A 127 9.06 -31.73 -24.45
C LEU A 127 9.88 -32.84 -23.79
N ALA A 128 9.65 -33.12 -22.51
CA ALA A 128 10.32 -34.18 -21.76
C ALA A 128 10.02 -35.56 -22.37
N ARG A 129 8.74 -35.87 -22.63
CA ARG A 129 8.34 -37.14 -23.27
C ARG A 129 8.91 -37.34 -24.68
N SER A 130 9.15 -36.26 -25.41
CA SER A 130 9.75 -36.30 -26.75
C SER A 130 11.28 -36.32 -26.76
N GLY A 131 11.93 -36.33 -25.58
CA GLY A 131 13.39 -36.25 -25.45
C GLY A 131 13.98 -34.87 -25.81
N ARG A 132 13.15 -33.83 -25.89
CA ARG A 132 13.52 -32.46 -26.31
C ARG A 132 13.56 -31.46 -25.15
N ALA A 133 13.52 -31.92 -23.90
CA ALA A 133 13.67 -31.04 -22.73
C ALA A 133 15.13 -30.72 -22.36
N ARG A 134 16.11 -31.13 -23.18
CA ARG A 134 17.54 -30.91 -22.91
C ARG A 134 17.84 -29.41 -22.84
N GLY A 135 18.41 -28.96 -21.73
CA GLY A 135 18.69 -27.54 -21.48
C GLY A 135 17.62 -26.80 -20.66
N ILE A 136 16.50 -27.45 -20.32
CA ILE A 136 15.51 -26.91 -19.39
C ILE A 136 15.80 -27.45 -17.99
N THR A 137 16.22 -26.55 -17.09
CA THR A 137 16.37 -26.87 -15.66
C THR A 137 15.02 -26.69 -14.98
N ALA A 138 14.53 -27.74 -14.30
CA ALA A 138 13.34 -27.61 -13.48
C ALA A 138 13.59 -26.60 -12.36
N VAL A 139 12.65 -25.67 -12.17
CA VAL A 139 12.67 -24.78 -11.00
C VAL A 139 11.95 -25.52 -9.87
N PRO A 140 12.59 -25.74 -8.71
CA PRO A 140 11.96 -26.42 -7.59
C PRO A 140 10.72 -25.64 -7.13
N GLY A 141 9.65 -26.36 -6.80
CA GLY A 141 8.44 -25.78 -6.22
C GLY A 141 8.63 -25.40 -4.75
N PRO A 142 7.68 -24.65 -4.15
CA PRO A 142 7.73 -24.30 -2.73
C PRO A 142 7.68 -25.53 -1.78
N ASP A 143 7.30 -26.70 -2.30
CA ASP A 143 7.23 -27.96 -1.56
C ASP A 143 8.35 -28.95 -1.93
N ASP A 144 9.40 -28.51 -2.64
CA ASP A 144 10.54 -29.37 -2.97
C ASP A 144 11.47 -29.49 -1.76
N PRO A 145 11.67 -30.68 -1.16
CA PRO A 145 12.51 -30.87 0.02
C PRO A 145 14.01 -30.61 -0.23
N LEU A 146 14.39 -30.25 -1.45
CA LEU A 146 15.76 -29.92 -1.86
C LEU A 146 15.95 -28.45 -2.27
N ALA A 147 14.97 -27.57 -2.02
CA ALA A 147 15.10 -26.11 -2.16
C ALA A 147 15.73 -25.44 -0.93
#